data_AF-A0A947VSE6-F1
#
_entry.id   AF-A0A947VSE6-F1
#
_cell.length_a   1.000
_cell.length_b   1.000
_cell.length_c   1.000
_cell.angle_alpha   90.00
_cell.angle_beta   90.00
_cell.angle_gamma   90.00
#
_symmetry.space_group_name_H-M   'P 1'
#
loop_
_entity.id
_entity.type
_entity.pdbx_description
1 polymer ?
#
loop_
_entity_poly.entity_id
_entity_poly.type
_entity_poly.pdbx_seq_one_letter_code
_entity_poly.pdbx_strand_id
1 'polypeptide(L)'
;AGPAAAASPSAANWFAAAPAAPKDGAKPAIAPSKGNDTREKFRAMLRDGLLEDKEVEVQVSAQAAPSVEMFAGQQMEDLESAFSGIASIFGGKKKKKVVSIKDARRIILEEESERLVDKDRASAEARERVEQSGIVFIDEIDKIATREGRSGGMDVSREGVQRDILPIVEGSKVNTKYGVVDTTHVLFIAAGAFNVSKPSDLIPELQGRFPIRVELEALSASDFVRILTEPENALVTQYCQLLSTEGVELVFESAAVERLASIAEKANSRTENIGARRLHTIMERLLEDVSFDAPEMSGQRVDITPDFVEGRFKGIFESEDLAKFIL
;
A
#
# COMPACT_ATOMS: atom_id res chain seq x y z
N ALA A 1 9.49 -17.13 -48.80
CA ALA A 1 9.83 -15.86 -48.13
C ALA A 1 9.37 -15.96 -46.69
N GLY A 2 10.28 -16.38 -45.80
CA GLY A 2 10.07 -16.42 -44.35
C GLY A 2 11.08 -15.49 -43.69
N PRO A 3 10.71 -14.74 -42.64
CA PRO A 3 11.60 -13.76 -42.02
C PRO A 3 12.67 -14.45 -41.17
N ALA A 4 13.92 -14.01 -41.35
CA ALA A 4 15.07 -14.46 -40.60
C ALA A 4 15.04 -13.86 -39.18
N ALA A 5 15.18 -14.73 -38.17
CA ALA A 5 15.37 -14.36 -36.79
C ALA A 5 16.82 -13.87 -36.57
N ALA A 6 16.98 -12.63 -36.09
CA ALA A 6 18.25 -12.11 -35.62
C ALA A 6 18.39 -12.42 -34.12
N ALA A 7 19.40 -13.21 -33.79
CA ALA A 7 19.80 -13.50 -32.41
C ALA A 7 20.49 -12.28 -31.78
N SER A 8 20.02 -11.84 -30.62
CA SER A 8 20.67 -10.81 -29.80
C SER A 8 21.73 -11.43 -28.88
N PRO A 9 22.94 -10.85 -28.76
CA PRO A 9 24.07 -11.49 -28.08
C PRO A 9 23.97 -11.40 -26.55
N SER A 10 24.57 -12.41 -25.90
CA SER A 10 24.54 -12.65 -24.45
C SER A 10 25.29 -11.60 -23.61
N ALA A 11 24.85 -11.45 -22.35
CA ALA A 11 25.32 -10.50 -21.33
C ALA A 11 26.76 -10.70 -20.80
N ALA A 12 27.62 -11.48 -21.48
CA ALA A 12 28.93 -11.88 -20.96
C ALA A 12 30.09 -10.90 -21.27
N ASN A 13 29.86 -9.80 -21.98
CA ASN A 13 30.96 -8.92 -22.44
C ASN A 13 31.12 -7.59 -21.66
N TRP A 14 30.42 -7.39 -20.54
CA TRP A 14 30.55 -6.14 -19.76
C TRP A 14 31.66 -6.12 -18.71
N PHE A 15 32.33 -7.25 -18.44
CA PHE A 15 33.33 -7.34 -17.36
C PHE A 15 34.80 -7.49 -17.81
N ALA A 16 35.12 -7.28 -19.10
CA ALA A 16 36.50 -7.36 -19.56
C ALA A 16 37.12 -5.96 -19.68
N ALA A 17 38.18 -5.75 -18.87
CA ALA A 17 39.13 -4.65 -18.85
C ALA A 17 38.80 -3.45 -17.94
N ALA A 18 38.95 -3.66 -16.62
CA ALA A 18 39.33 -2.57 -15.74
C ALA A 18 40.77 -2.13 -16.07
N PRO A 19 41.02 -0.86 -16.45
CA PRO A 19 42.39 -0.37 -16.55
C PRO A 19 42.98 -0.19 -15.15
N ALA A 20 44.25 -0.56 -15.01
CA ALA A 20 44.99 -0.46 -13.74
C ALA A 20 45.03 0.97 -13.22
N ALA A 21 44.88 1.13 -11.90
CA ALA A 21 44.99 2.41 -11.21
C ALA A 21 46.37 3.06 -11.43
N PRO A 22 46.46 4.36 -11.74
CA PRO A 22 47.74 5.04 -11.80
C PRO A 22 48.31 5.17 -10.38
N LYS A 23 49.55 4.72 -10.19
CA LYS A 23 50.36 5.13 -9.05
C LYS A 23 50.86 6.56 -9.27
N ASP A 24 50.96 7.28 -8.16
CA ASP A 24 51.55 8.61 -7.97
C ASP A 24 50.64 9.83 -8.23
N GLY A 25 50.06 10.34 -7.12
CA GLY A 25 50.39 11.66 -6.55
C GLY A 25 50.22 12.95 -7.36
N ALA A 26 49.82 12.91 -8.63
CA ALA A 26 49.68 14.11 -9.45
C ALA A 26 48.24 14.63 -9.41
N LYS A 27 48.03 15.77 -8.73
CA LYS A 27 46.81 16.58 -8.89
C LYS A 27 46.68 16.97 -10.37
N PRO A 28 45.60 16.61 -11.08
CA PRO A 28 45.43 17.04 -12.46
C PRO A 28 45.14 18.54 -12.47
N ALA A 29 46.11 19.34 -12.93
CA ALA A 29 45.90 20.74 -13.25
C ALA A 29 45.01 20.81 -14.51
N ILE A 30 43.75 21.21 -14.34
CA ILE A 30 42.79 21.32 -15.43
C ILE A 30 43.01 22.67 -16.12
N ALA A 31 43.72 22.65 -17.25
CA ALA A 31 43.73 23.77 -18.20
C ALA A 31 42.43 23.79 -19.02
N PRO A 32 41.87 24.96 -19.36
CA PRO A 32 40.59 25.06 -20.03
C PRO A 32 40.74 24.76 -21.53
N SER A 33 40.42 23.53 -21.93
CA SER A 33 40.33 23.10 -23.33
C SER A 33 38.87 22.84 -23.70
N LYS A 34 38.35 23.69 -24.60
CA LYS A 34 37.10 23.55 -25.39
C LYS A 34 36.02 22.64 -24.80
N GLY A 35 35.34 23.12 -23.74
CA GLY A 35 33.92 22.98 -23.40
C GLY A 35 33.23 21.60 -23.26
N ASN A 36 33.57 20.59 -24.06
CA ASN A 36 32.79 19.35 -24.19
C ASN A 36 33.50 18.13 -23.58
N ASP A 37 34.81 17.98 -23.80
CA ASP A 37 35.57 16.79 -23.37
C ASP A 37 35.70 16.69 -21.84
N THR A 38 35.94 17.81 -21.15
CA THR A 38 36.00 17.84 -19.68
C THR A 38 34.65 17.54 -19.05
N ARG A 39 33.55 18.04 -19.62
CA ARG A 39 32.19 17.81 -19.10
C ARG A 39 31.79 16.34 -19.26
N GLU A 40 32.15 15.72 -20.37
CA GLU A 40 31.89 14.29 -20.59
C GLU A 40 32.69 13.40 -19.64
N LYS A 41 33.95 13.72 -19.36
CA LYS A 41 34.75 13.02 -18.35
C LYS A 41 34.16 13.11 -16.94
N PHE A 42 33.77 14.30 -16.49
CA PHE A 42 33.11 14.46 -15.19
C PHE A 42 31.73 13.77 -15.15
N ARG A 43 30.99 13.75 -16.26
CA ARG A 43 29.73 13.01 -16.37
C ARG A 43 29.95 11.50 -16.22
N ALA A 44 30.99 10.95 -16.86
CA ALA A 44 31.35 9.54 -16.70
C ALA A 44 31.73 9.25 -15.25
N MET A 45 32.64 10.03 -14.65
CA MET A 45 33.05 9.85 -13.25
C MET A 45 31.90 9.97 -12.24
N LEU A 46 30.91 10.84 -12.49
CA LEU A 46 29.70 10.96 -11.66
C LEU A 46 28.75 9.77 -11.82
N ARG A 47 28.63 9.21 -13.03
CA ARG A 47 27.83 8.00 -13.31
C ARG A 47 28.47 6.77 -12.68
N ASP A 48 29.80 6.70 -12.71
CA ASP A 48 30.60 5.61 -12.15
C ASP A 48 30.75 5.69 -10.61
N GLY A 49 30.17 6.72 -9.96
CA GLY A 49 30.19 6.87 -8.50
C GLY A 49 31.56 7.24 -7.91
N LEU A 50 32.51 7.67 -8.75
CA LEU A 50 33.90 7.93 -8.31
C LEU A 50 34.07 9.24 -7.50
N LEU A 51 33.01 10.02 -7.36
CA LEU A 51 33.04 11.36 -6.76
C LEU A 51 32.09 11.52 -5.56
N GLU A 52 31.41 10.46 -5.11
CA GLU A 52 30.33 10.53 -4.10
C GLU A 52 30.74 11.23 -2.79
N ASP A 53 31.98 10.99 -2.33
CA ASP A 53 32.52 11.55 -1.09
C ASP A 53 33.06 12.98 -1.23
N LYS A 54 33.10 13.54 -2.44
CA LYS A 54 33.54 14.92 -2.63
C LYS A 54 32.47 15.89 -2.15
N GLU A 55 32.91 16.98 -1.51
CA GLU A 55 32.01 18.03 -1.06
C GLU A 55 31.74 19.03 -2.18
N VAL A 56 30.47 19.43 -2.30
CA VAL A 56 29.98 20.43 -3.25
C VAL A 56 29.03 21.38 -2.54
N GLU A 57 29.04 22.63 -2.98
CA GLU A 57 28.08 23.64 -2.52
C GLU A 57 26.80 23.56 -3.37
N VAL A 58 25.67 23.27 -2.74
CA VAL A 58 24.36 23.22 -3.39
C VAL A 58 23.45 24.30 -2.82
N GLN A 59 22.66 24.92 -3.69
CA GLN A 59 21.58 25.81 -3.26
C GLN A 59 20.37 24.98 -2.93
N VAL A 60 20.00 24.93 -1.65
CA VAL A 60 18.77 24.27 -1.19
C VAL A 60 17.69 25.30 -0.97
N SER A 61 16.48 24.99 -1.43
CA SER A 61 15.24 25.65 -0.99
C SER A 61 15.20 25.56 0.53
N ALA A 62 15.26 26.69 1.23
CA ALA A 62 15.07 26.67 2.67
C ALA A 62 13.58 26.34 2.93
N GLN A 63 13.30 25.14 3.47
CA GLN A 63 12.05 24.95 4.21
C GLN A 63 12.03 25.98 5.32
N ALA A 64 10.90 26.68 5.48
CA ALA A 64 10.70 27.60 6.59
C ALA A 64 11.13 26.90 7.88
N ALA A 65 11.97 27.58 8.67
CA ALA A 65 12.40 27.06 9.96
C ALA A 65 11.16 26.66 10.78
N PRO A 66 11.21 25.62 11.63
CA PRO A 66 10.11 25.31 12.53
C PRO A 66 9.81 26.59 13.32
N SER A 67 8.61 27.14 13.11
CA SER A 67 8.11 28.25 13.90
C SER A 67 8.18 27.81 15.36
N VAL A 68 8.83 28.61 16.19
CA VAL A 68 8.88 28.38 17.63
C VAL A 68 7.43 28.40 18.11
N GLU A 69 6.93 27.24 18.57
CA GLU A 69 5.70 27.09 19.33
C GLU A 69 5.79 27.96 20.59
N MET A 70 5.46 29.23 20.48
CA MET A 70 5.16 30.06 21.62
C MET A 70 4.02 30.99 21.24
N PHE A 71 2.82 30.59 21.66
CA PHE A 71 1.60 31.37 21.74
C PHE A 71 0.84 31.64 20.43
N ALA A 72 -0.23 30.86 20.16
CA ALA A 72 -1.63 31.36 20.20
C ALA A 72 -2.62 30.44 19.43
N GLY A 73 -3.59 29.87 20.16
CA GLY A 73 -4.98 29.59 19.73
C GLY A 73 -5.29 28.81 18.44
N GLN A 74 -6.19 27.82 18.54
CA GLN A 74 -6.73 26.96 17.46
C GLN A 74 -7.34 27.68 16.22
N GLN A 75 -7.45 29.01 16.21
CA GLN A 75 -7.95 29.79 15.06
C GLN A 75 -6.83 30.28 14.12
N MET A 76 -5.56 30.00 14.43
CA MET A 76 -4.41 30.50 13.68
C MET A 76 -3.82 29.48 12.67
N GLU A 77 -4.19 28.19 12.74
CA GLU A 77 -3.60 27.13 11.89
C GLU A 77 -3.92 27.31 10.39
N ASP A 78 -5.17 27.62 10.05
CA ASP A 78 -5.56 27.87 8.64
C ASP A 78 -4.90 29.14 8.08
N LEU A 79 -4.67 30.14 8.93
CA LEU A 79 -4.04 31.40 8.54
C LEU A 79 -2.52 31.24 8.37
N GLU A 80 -1.86 30.47 9.25
CA GLU A 80 -0.42 30.15 9.15
C GLU A 80 -0.13 29.31 7.90
N SER A 81 -0.99 28.35 7.59
CA SER A 81 -0.87 27.52 6.38
C SER A 81 -1.02 28.35 5.09
N ALA A 82 -1.98 29.29 5.07
CA ALA A 82 -2.12 30.25 3.98
C ALA A 82 -0.93 31.22 3.87
N PHE A 83 -0.39 31.69 5.00
CA PHE A 83 0.77 32.60 5.03
C PHE A 83 2.08 31.91 4.60
N SER A 84 2.28 30.66 5.01
CA SER A 84 3.41 29.83 4.59
C SER A 84 3.35 29.53 3.08
N GLY A 85 2.14 29.26 2.56
CA GLY A 85 1.91 29.13 1.12
C GLY A 85 2.31 30.38 0.33
N ILE A 86 1.92 31.56 0.81
CA ILE A 86 2.28 32.86 0.21
C ILE A 86 3.78 33.17 0.33
N ALA A 87 4.42 32.84 1.46
CA ALA A 87 5.86 33.01 1.64
C ALA A 87 6.69 32.11 0.71
N SER A 88 6.19 30.91 0.38
CA SER A 88 6.84 30.04 -0.62
C SER A 88 6.73 30.61 -2.04
N ILE A 89 5.62 31.29 -2.37
CA ILE A 89 5.38 31.96 -3.66
C ILE A 89 6.29 33.18 -3.84
N PHE A 90 6.64 33.90 -2.76
CA PHE A 90 7.57 35.04 -2.79
C PHE A 90 9.06 34.64 -2.87
N GLY A 91 9.36 33.38 -3.16
CA GLY A 91 10.72 32.89 -3.36
C GLY A 91 11.45 32.75 -2.04
N GLY A 92 11.25 31.61 -1.39
CA GLY A 92 12.07 31.20 -0.25
C GLY A 92 13.55 31.38 -0.57
N LYS A 93 14.28 32.13 0.27
CA LYS A 93 15.70 32.41 0.05
C LYS A 93 16.46 31.09 -0.04
N LYS A 94 16.99 30.75 -1.22
CA LYS A 94 17.87 29.59 -1.40
C LYS A 94 19.08 29.74 -0.50
N LYS A 95 19.30 28.78 0.40
CA LYS A 95 20.44 28.77 1.31
C LYS A 95 21.53 27.90 0.69
N LYS A 96 22.76 28.42 0.68
CA LYS A 96 23.94 27.66 0.26
C LYS A 96 24.32 26.69 1.37
N LYS A 97 24.42 25.41 1.03
CA LYS A 97 24.83 24.34 1.96
C LYS A 97 25.91 23.52 1.29
N VAL A 98 27.01 23.28 2.00
CA VAL A 98 28.05 22.33 1.58
C VAL A 98 27.60 20.94 2.00
N VAL A 99 27.55 20.02 1.04
CA VAL A 99 27.11 18.63 1.23
C VAL A 99 27.97 17.71 0.36
N SER A 100 27.97 16.41 0.67
CA SER A 100 28.57 15.39 -0.20
C SER A 100 27.88 15.35 -1.56
N ILE A 101 28.55 14.89 -2.62
CA ILE A 101 27.92 14.68 -3.93
C ILE A 101 26.77 13.66 -3.84
N LYS A 102 26.89 12.66 -2.95
CA LYS A 102 25.81 11.71 -2.65
C LYS A 102 24.54 12.39 -2.16
N ASP A 103 24.67 13.26 -1.16
CA ASP A 103 23.52 14.02 -0.62
C ASP A 103 23.03 15.08 -1.60
N ALA A 104 23.95 15.78 -2.29
CA ALA A 104 23.64 16.73 -3.35
C ALA A 104 22.75 16.11 -4.44
N ARG A 105 23.08 14.88 -4.87
CA ARG A 105 22.32 14.16 -5.88
C ARG A 105 20.88 13.92 -5.41
N ARG A 106 20.68 13.49 -4.16
CA ARG A 106 19.33 13.28 -3.60
C ARG A 106 18.54 14.58 -3.56
N ILE A 107 19.14 15.65 -3.04
CA ILE A 107 18.52 16.98 -2.93
C ILE A 107 18.11 17.54 -4.30
N ILE A 108 19.03 17.52 -5.27
CA ILE A 108 18.79 18.07 -6.61
C ILE A 108 17.77 17.20 -7.34
N LEU A 109 17.81 15.88 -7.18
CA LEU A 109 16.84 14.99 -7.78
C LEU A 109 15.42 15.28 -7.27
N GLU A 110 15.26 15.52 -5.96
CA GLU A 110 13.98 15.88 -5.35
C GLU A 110 13.46 17.22 -5.90
N GLU A 111 14.29 18.28 -5.89
CA GLU A 111 13.92 19.61 -6.41
C GLU A 111 13.55 19.59 -7.91
N GLU A 112 14.35 18.90 -8.74
CA GLU A 112 14.06 18.78 -10.16
C GLU A 112 12.86 17.86 -10.43
N SER A 113 12.64 16.81 -9.62
CA SER A 113 11.44 15.96 -9.74
C SER A 113 10.18 16.76 -9.44
N GLU A 114 10.17 17.58 -8.39
CA GLU A 114 9.05 18.47 -8.09
C GLU A 114 8.79 19.47 -9.22
N ARG A 115 9.85 20.02 -9.82
CA ARG A 115 9.75 20.97 -10.93
C ARG A 115 9.22 20.34 -12.21
N LEU A 116 9.48 19.04 -12.42
CA LEU A 116 8.99 18.30 -13.58
C LEU A 116 7.50 17.97 -13.48
N VAL A 117 6.90 18.04 -12.28
CA VAL A 117 5.47 17.79 -12.07
C VAL A 117 4.68 19.09 -12.19
N ASP A 118 3.86 19.17 -13.24
CA ASP A 118 2.82 20.18 -13.34
C ASP A 118 1.65 19.80 -12.40
N LYS A 119 1.60 20.45 -11.24
CA LYS A 119 0.59 20.19 -10.18
C LYS A 119 -0.83 20.48 -10.65
N ASP A 120 -1.03 21.47 -11.51
CA ASP A 120 -2.35 21.84 -12.02
C ASP A 120 -2.86 20.77 -12.97
N ARG A 121 -1.98 20.32 -13.88
CA ARG A 121 -2.29 19.22 -14.80
C ARG A 121 -2.54 17.91 -14.04
N ALA A 122 -1.69 17.58 -13.06
CA ALA A 122 -1.88 16.37 -12.24
C ALA A 122 -3.21 16.41 -11.47
N SER A 123 -3.60 17.57 -10.93
CA SER A 123 -4.87 17.76 -10.22
C SER A 123 -6.07 17.67 -11.17
N ALA A 124 -5.94 18.18 -12.40
CA ALA A 124 -6.98 18.02 -13.43
C ALA A 124 -7.16 16.54 -13.82
N GLU A 125 -6.06 15.83 -14.07
CA GLU A 125 -6.09 14.41 -14.42
C GLU A 125 -6.63 13.54 -13.27
N ALA A 126 -6.26 13.85 -12.02
CA ALA A 126 -6.79 13.14 -10.86
C ALA A 126 -8.32 13.31 -10.73
N ARG A 127 -8.84 14.52 -10.94
CA ARG A 127 -10.29 14.76 -10.94
C ARG A 127 -10.99 13.99 -12.05
N GLU A 128 -10.47 14.05 -13.27
CA GLU A 128 -11.02 13.31 -14.41
C GLU A 128 -11.07 11.80 -14.12
N ARG A 129 -10.00 11.23 -13.53
CA ARG A 129 -9.97 9.82 -13.15
C ARG A 129 -11.02 9.47 -12.10
N VAL A 130 -11.22 10.32 -11.09
CA VAL A 130 -12.26 10.10 -10.07
C VAL A 130 -13.65 10.18 -10.71
N GLU A 131 -13.91 11.18 -11.55
CA GLU A 131 -15.20 11.37 -12.20
C GLU A 131 -15.52 10.21 -13.17
N GLN A 132 -14.55 9.76 -13.97
CA GLN A 132 -14.79 8.77 -15.04
C GLN A 132 -14.58 7.31 -14.64
N SER A 133 -13.80 7.04 -13.58
CA SER A 133 -13.39 5.68 -13.21
C SER A 133 -13.31 5.48 -11.69
N GLY A 134 -13.81 6.42 -10.90
CA GLY A 134 -13.86 6.29 -9.45
C GLY A 134 -14.75 5.13 -9.03
N ILE A 135 -14.31 4.41 -8.00
CA ILE A 135 -15.09 3.35 -7.36
C ILE A 135 -15.16 3.67 -5.87
N VAL A 136 -16.38 3.66 -5.32
CA VAL A 136 -16.65 3.82 -3.89
C VAL A 136 -17.27 2.53 -3.36
N PHE A 137 -16.60 1.91 -2.39
CA PHE A 137 -17.11 0.74 -1.68
C PHE A 137 -17.71 1.16 -0.33
N ILE A 138 -19.00 0.92 -0.13
CA ILE A 138 -19.74 1.21 1.10
C ILE A 138 -19.95 -0.13 1.81
N ASP A 139 -19.12 -0.42 2.80
CA ASP A 139 -19.27 -1.63 3.62
C ASP A 139 -20.38 -1.46 4.66
N GLU A 140 -20.91 -2.58 5.15
CA GLU A 140 -21.92 -2.65 6.22
C GLU A 140 -23.16 -1.73 6.02
N ILE A 141 -23.62 -1.56 4.77
CA ILE A 141 -24.80 -0.74 4.46
C ILE A 141 -26.08 -1.28 5.14
N ASP A 142 -26.08 -2.57 5.51
CA ASP A 142 -27.18 -3.21 6.23
C ASP A 142 -27.36 -2.67 7.66
N LYS A 143 -26.35 -2.02 8.25
CA LYS A 143 -26.41 -1.40 9.58
C LYS A 143 -27.21 -0.11 9.62
N ILE A 144 -27.30 0.60 8.49
CA ILE A 144 -28.08 1.83 8.36
C ILE A 144 -29.50 1.59 7.84
N ALA A 145 -29.85 0.35 7.49
CA ALA A 145 -31.22 -0.02 7.15
C ALA A 145 -32.14 0.03 8.38
N THR A 146 -33.38 0.49 8.18
CA THR A 146 -34.36 0.68 9.24
C THR A 146 -35.44 -0.38 9.14
N ARG A 147 -35.66 -1.14 10.21
CA ARG A 147 -36.67 -2.20 10.20
C ARG A 147 -38.07 -1.60 10.28
N GLU A 148 -38.93 -1.87 9.29
CA GLU A 148 -40.32 -1.43 9.31
C GLU A 148 -41.03 -1.88 10.61
N GLY A 149 -41.67 -0.93 11.32
CA GLY A 149 -42.54 -1.22 12.47
C GLY A 149 -41.97 -0.99 13.87
N ARG A 150 -40.70 -0.59 14.02
CA ARG A 150 -40.18 0.00 15.26
C ARG A 150 -39.93 1.48 15.00
N SER A 151 -40.69 2.33 15.68
CA SER A 151 -40.54 3.79 15.64
C SER A 151 -39.87 4.21 16.94
N GLY A 152 -38.54 4.31 16.93
CA GLY A 152 -37.74 4.82 18.04
C GLY A 152 -36.71 5.84 17.55
N GLY A 153 -36.17 6.68 18.45
CA GLY A 153 -35.25 7.77 18.10
C GLY A 153 -33.94 7.34 17.41
N MET A 154 -33.53 6.07 17.53
CA MET A 154 -32.34 5.53 16.85
C MET A 154 -32.57 5.34 15.34
N ASP A 155 -33.81 5.14 14.91
CA ASP A 155 -34.17 4.88 13.51
C ASP A 155 -34.06 6.15 12.65
N VAL A 156 -34.36 7.32 13.23
CA VAL A 156 -34.22 8.63 12.58
C VAL A 156 -32.76 8.92 12.22
N SER A 157 -31.81 8.50 13.09
CA SER A 157 -30.38 8.69 12.82
C SER A 157 -29.87 7.80 11.69
N ARG A 158 -30.39 6.58 11.54
CA ARG A 158 -29.96 5.64 10.49
C ARG A 158 -30.52 6.04 9.12
N GLU A 159 -31.78 6.45 9.09
CA GLU A 159 -32.38 7.00 7.87
C GLU A 159 -31.71 8.32 7.45
N GLY A 160 -31.31 9.16 8.41
CA GLY A 160 -30.53 10.37 8.15
C GLY A 160 -29.25 10.09 7.36
N VAL A 161 -28.47 9.06 7.77
CA VAL A 161 -27.25 8.66 7.04
C VAL A 161 -27.55 8.24 5.61
N GLN A 162 -28.64 7.48 5.38
CA GLN A 162 -29.04 7.11 4.02
C GLN A 162 -29.39 8.34 3.16
N ARG A 163 -30.11 9.31 3.74
CA ARG A 163 -30.46 10.57 3.07
C ARG A 163 -29.24 11.45 2.78
N ASP A 164 -28.24 11.42 3.64
CA ASP A 164 -26.98 12.17 3.45
C ASP A 164 -26.09 11.55 2.37
N ILE A 165 -26.10 10.22 2.23
CA ILE A 165 -25.36 9.50 1.17
C ILE A 165 -26.03 9.68 -0.19
N LEU A 166 -27.37 9.83 -0.22
CA LEU A 166 -28.15 9.85 -1.44
C LEU A 166 -27.62 10.86 -2.49
N PRO A 167 -27.40 12.15 -2.21
CA PRO A 167 -26.88 13.10 -3.20
C PRO A 167 -25.55 12.68 -3.85
N ILE A 168 -24.71 11.96 -3.12
CA ILE A 168 -23.42 11.49 -3.61
C ILE A 168 -23.64 10.36 -4.63
N VAL A 169 -24.55 9.43 -4.33
CA VAL A 169 -24.90 8.30 -5.21
C VAL A 169 -25.76 8.74 -6.40
N GLU A 170 -26.59 9.79 -6.24
CA GLU A 170 -27.41 10.33 -7.33
C GLU A 170 -26.61 11.17 -8.34
N GLY A 171 -25.46 11.68 -7.92
CA GLY A 171 -24.64 12.62 -8.69
C GLY A 171 -24.70 14.02 -8.10
N SER A 172 -23.59 14.46 -7.50
CA SER A 172 -23.45 15.81 -6.96
C SER A 172 -22.04 16.34 -7.18
N LYS A 173 -21.91 17.68 -7.08
CA LYS A 173 -20.63 18.37 -7.18
C LYS A 173 -20.05 18.58 -5.79
N VAL A 174 -18.96 17.88 -5.49
CA VAL A 174 -18.29 17.92 -4.18
C VAL A 174 -17.03 18.77 -4.29
N ASN A 175 -16.89 19.75 -3.38
CA ASN A 175 -15.68 20.56 -3.29
C ASN A 175 -14.55 19.78 -2.62
N THR A 176 -13.41 19.67 -3.29
CA THR A 176 -12.19 19.07 -2.72
C THR A 176 -11.04 20.07 -2.78
N LYS A 177 -9.93 19.77 -2.09
CA LYS A 177 -8.68 20.56 -2.18
C LYS A 177 -8.06 20.59 -3.59
N TYR A 178 -8.50 19.72 -4.50
CA TYR A 178 -8.04 19.65 -5.89
C TYR A 178 -9.05 20.25 -6.88
N GLY A 179 -10.14 20.82 -6.38
CA GLY A 179 -11.24 21.39 -7.16
C GLY A 179 -12.54 20.61 -6.97
N VAL A 180 -13.56 21.02 -7.72
CA VAL A 180 -14.86 20.36 -7.73
C VAL A 180 -14.77 19.01 -8.44
N VAL A 181 -15.41 17.99 -7.88
CA VAL A 181 -15.55 16.63 -8.45
C VAL A 181 -17.03 16.32 -8.62
N ASP A 182 -17.42 15.87 -9.81
CA ASP A 182 -18.77 15.38 -10.10
C ASP A 182 -18.89 13.86 -9.86
N THR A 183 -19.80 13.44 -8.98
CA THR A 183 -19.95 12.01 -8.63
C THR A 183 -20.88 11.22 -9.56
N THR A 184 -21.46 11.86 -10.59
CA THR A 184 -22.49 11.26 -11.46
C THR A 184 -22.06 9.93 -12.11
N HIS A 185 -20.77 9.77 -12.42
CA HIS A 185 -20.22 8.58 -13.09
C HIS A 185 -19.36 7.69 -12.18
N VAL A 186 -19.33 7.96 -10.89
CA VAL A 186 -18.64 7.12 -9.91
C VAL A 186 -19.41 5.82 -9.70
N LEU A 187 -18.71 4.69 -9.74
CA LEU A 187 -19.29 3.38 -9.45
C LEU A 187 -19.41 3.18 -7.94
N PHE A 188 -20.63 2.96 -7.45
CA PHE A 188 -20.87 2.60 -6.06
C PHE A 188 -21.10 1.10 -5.92
N ILE A 189 -20.37 0.47 -5.00
CA ILE A 189 -20.56 -0.91 -4.58
C ILE A 189 -20.92 -0.88 -3.10
N ALA A 190 -22.10 -1.35 -2.75
CA ALA A 190 -22.51 -1.45 -1.35
C ALA A 190 -22.55 -2.93 -0.93
N ALA A 191 -22.02 -3.23 0.25
CA ALA A 191 -21.98 -4.56 0.83
C ALA A 191 -22.62 -4.55 2.22
N GLY A 192 -23.18 -5.69 2.61
CA GLY A 192 -23.80 -5.90 3.91
C GLY A 192 -24.18 -7.36 4.07
N ALA A 193 -24.18 -7.85 5.31
CA ALA A 193 -24.54 -9.24 5.59
C ALA A 193 -26.07 -9.46 5.53
N PHE A 194 -26.86 -8.41 5.82
CA PHE A 194 -28.32 -8.45 5.80
C PHE A 194 -28.92 -9.59 6.65
N ASN A 195 -28.27 -9.89 7.78
CA ASN A 195 -28.72 -10.92 8.73
C ASN A 195 -29.94 -10.47 9.55
N VAL A 196 -30.04 -9.16 9.84
CA VAL A 196 -31.06 -8.56 10.72
C VAL A 196 -31.97 -7.56 10.01
N SER A 197 -31.59 -7.16 8.80
CA SER A 197 -32.27 -6.24 7.90
C SER A 197 -32.28 -6.83 6.49
N LYS A 198 -33.15 -6.33 5.63
CA LYS A 198 -33.22 -6.72 4.22
C LYS A 198 -32.86 -5.53 3.33
N PRO A 199 -32.42 -5.75 2.08
CA PRO A 199 -32.26 -4.65 1.13
C PRO A 199 -33.53 -3.81 0.92
N SER A 200 -34.72 -4.40 1.14
CA SER A 200 -36.00 -3.69 1.11
C SER A 200 -36.19 -2.69 2.25
N ASP A 201 -35.40 -2.78 3.32
CA ASP A 201 -35.46 -1.93 4.51
C ASP A 201 -34.63 -0.63 4.33
N LEU A 202 -33.97 -0.47 3.18
CA LEU A 202 -33.35 0.80 2.75
C LEU A 202 -34.43 1.75 2.21
N ILE A 203 -34.18 3.06 2.22
CA ILE A 203 -35.12 4.04 1.66
C ILE A 203 -35.34 3.78 0.15
N PRO A 204 -36.57 3.96 -0.39
CA PRO A 204 -36.89 3.65 -1.78
C PRO A 204 -35.95 4.32 -2.80
N GLU A 205 -35.53 5.56 -2.51
CA GLU A 205 -34.62 6.34 -3.35
C GLU A 205 -33.26 5.65 -3.48
N LEU A 206 -32.71 5.14 -2.37
CA LEU A 206 -31.43 4.45 -2.35
C LEU A 206 -31.51 3.08 -3.02
N GLN A 207 -32.61 2.35 -2.83
CA GLN A 207 -32.85 1.09 -3.54
C GLN A 207 -32.84 1.26 -5.06
N GLY A 208 -33.41 2.38 -5.56
CA GLY A 208 -33.42 2.71 -6.99
C GLY A 208 -32.02 2.96 -7.57
N ARG A 209 -31.03 3.30 -6.73
CA ARG A 209 -29.63 3.53 -7.14
C ARG A 209 -28.74 2.30 -7.06
N PHE A 210 -29.21 1.21 -6.47
CA PHE A 210 -28.54 -0.10 -6.48
C PHE A 210 -29.38 -1.15 -7.24
N PRO A 211 -29.50 -1.02 -8.58
CA PRO A 211 -30.33 -1.91 -9.39
C PRO A 211 -29.73 -3.32 -9.55
N ILE A 212 -28.40 -3.44 -9.51
CA ILE A 212 -27.70 -4.72 -9.60
C ILE A 212 -27.58 -5.30 -8.20
N ARG A 213 -28.07 -6.53 -8.02
CA ARG A 213 -28.01 -7.26 -6.76
C ARG A 213 -27.31 -8.59 -7.02
N VAL A 214 -26.36 -8.90 -6.16
CA VAL A 214 -25.63 -10.17 -6.17
C VAL A 214 -25.55 -10.67 -4.74
N GLU A 215 -25.71 -11.98 -4.58
CA GLU A 215 -25.54 -12.68 -3.31
C GLU A 215 -24.25 -13.51 -3.39
N LEU A 216 -23.40 -13.42 -2.38
CA LEU A 216 -22.16 -14.18 -2.30
C LEU A 216 -22.38 -15.38 -1.39
N GLU A 217 -21.85 -16.53 -1.80
CA GLU A 217 -21.97 -17.77 -1.04
C GLU A 217 -20.95 -17.81 0.12
N ALA A 218 -21.30 -18.55 1.18
CA ALA A 218 -20.39 -18.82 2.28
C ALA A 218 -19.23 -19.72 1.80
N LEU A 219 -18.02 -19.44 2.30
CA LEU A 219 -16.82 -20.18 1.93
C LEU A 219 -16.79 -21.56 2.61
N SER A 220 -16.45 -22.58 1.81
CA SER A 220 -16.20 -23.95 2.27
C SER A 220 -14.73 -24.18 2.63
N ALA A 221 -14.42 -25.31 3.29
CA ALA A 221 -13.03 -25.75 3.48
C ALA A 221 -12.26 -25.86 2.15
N SER A 222 -12.90 -26.34 1.06
CA SER A 222 -12.23 -26.37 -0.25
C SER A 222 -11.88 -24.96 -0.76
N ASP A 223 -12.74 -23.97 -0.52
CA ASP A 223 -12.43 -22.58 -0.90
C ASP A 223 -11.27 -22.02 -0.08
N PHE A 224 -11.17 -22.38 1.19
CA PHE A 224 -10.03 -21.98 2.02
C PHE A 224 -8.71 -22.56 1.54
N VAL A 225 -8.66 -23.81 1.06
CA VAL A 225 -7.46 -24.38 0.43
C VAL A 225 -7.04 -23.53 -0.77
N ARG A 226 -8.00 -23.17 -1.62
CA ARG A 226 -7.76 -22.32 -2.79
C ARG A 226 -7.28 -20.93 -2.37
N ILE A 227 -7.90 -20.30 -1.39
CA ILE A 227 -7.48 -18.99 -0.84
C ILE A 227 -6.05 -19.03 -0.29
N LEU A 228 -5.65 -20.14 0.33
CA LEU A 228 -4.31 -20.31 0.89
C LEU A 228 -3.22 -20.51 -0.18
N THR A 229 -3.55 -20.88 -1.42
CA THR A 229 -2.57 -21.36 -2.41
C THR A 229 -2.67 -20.76 -3.82
N GLU A 230 -3.86 -20.37 -4.29
CA GLU A 230 -4.10 -19.91 -5.66
C GLU A 230 -3.89 -18.40 -5.88
N PRO A 231 -4.32 -17.49 -4.97
CA PRO A 231 -4.08 -16.06 -5.17
C PRO A 231 -2.60 -15.71 -5.31
N GLU A 232 -2.27 -14.71 -6.15
CA GLU A 232 -0.89 -14.28 -6.40
C GLU A 232 -0.13 -13.99 -5.08
N ASN A 233 -0.82 -13.38 -4.12
CA ASN A 233 -0.31 -13.09 -2.78
C ASN A 233 -1.04 -13.94 -1.72
N ALA A 234 -1.18 -15.25 -1.94
CA ALA A 234 -1.80 -16.14 -0.95
C ALA A 234 -0.99 -16.21 0.36
N LEU A 235 -1.65 -16.53 1.49
CA LEU A 235 -1.00 -16.52 2.80
C LEU A 235 0.21 -17.45 2.89
N VAL A 236 0.12 -18.66 2.32
CA VAL A 236 1.25 -19.59 2.26
C VAL A 236 2.44 -18.94 1.55
N THR A 237 2.20 -18.35 0.37
CA THR A 237 3.23 -17.64 -0.38
C THR A 237 3.84 -16.48 0.43
N GLN A 238 3.01 -15.68 1.10
CA GLN A 238 3.48 -14.57 1.94
C GLN A 238 4.41 -15.07 3.06
N TYR A 239 4.00 -16.06 3.86
CA TYR A 239 4.82 -16.57 4.96
C TYR A 239 6.09 -17.27 4.48
N CYS A 240 6.05 -18.01 3.37
CA CYS A 240 7.25 -18.57 2.75
C CYS A 240 8.25 -17.47 2.35
N GLN A 241 7.77 -16.38 1.74
CA GLN A 241 8.65 -15.27 1.34
C GLN A 241 9.16 -14.48 2.56
N LEU A 242 8.32 -14.25 3.57
CA LEU A 242 8.71 -13.56 4.81
C LEU A 242 9.83 -14.32 5.53
N LEU A 243 9.68 -15.63 5.74
CA LEU A 243 10.72 -16.42 6.41
C LEU A 243 11.98 -16.61 5.56
N SER A 244 11.86 -16.53 4.24
CA SER A 244 13.03 -16.56 3.35
C SER A 244 13.97 -15.37 3.57
N THR A 245 13.49 -14.24 4.10
CA THR A 245 14.36 -13.09 4.42
C THR A 245 15.31 -13.37 5.58
N GLU A 246 14.94 -14.29 6.47
CA GLU A 246 15.80 -14.80 7.56
C GLU A 246 16.61 -16.03 7.13
N GLY A 247 16.47 -16.46 5.87
CA GLY A 247 17.13 -17.64 5.32
C GLY A 247 16.49 -18.97 5.73
N VAL A 248 15.23 -18.96 6.19
CA VAL A 248 14.47 -20.17 6.52
C VAL A 248 13.62 -20.61 5.33
N GLU A 249 13.78 -21.86 4.88
CA GLU A 249 12.96 -22.44 3.82
C GLU A 249 11.69 -23.07 4.42
N LEU A 250 10.55 -22.36 4.33
CA LEU A 250 9.26 -22.89 4.77
C LEU A 250 8.55 -23.63 3.63
N VAL A 251 8.17 -24.90 3.83
CA VAL A 251 7.51 -25.73 2.81
C VAL A 251 6.19 -26.28 3.36
N PHE A 252 5.08 -25.98 2.70
CA PHE A 252 3.78 -26.53 3.06
C PHE A 252 3.45 -27.77 2.25
N GLU A 253 3.14 -28.87 2.93
CA GLU A 253 2.54 -30.03 2.29
C GLU A 253 1.07 -29.77 1.96
N SER A 254 0.58 -30.30 0.84
CA SER A 254 -0.83 -30.13 0.43
C SER A 254 -1.81 -30.60 1.50
N ALA A 255 -1.50 -31.73 2.16
CA ALA A 255 -2.32 -32.25 3.24
C ALA A 255 -2.34 -31.34 4.49
N ALA A 256 -1.28 -30.57 4.74
CA ALA A 256 -1.24 -29.60 5.82
C ALA A 256 -2.14 -28.39 5.52
N VAL A 257 -2.14 -27.92 4.27
CA VAL A 257 -3.04 -26.85 3.81
C VAL A 257 -4.51 -27.27 3.93
N GLU A 258 -4.85 -28.50 3.51
CA GLU A 258 -6.18 -29.08 3.71
C GLU A 258 -6.56 -29.14 5.18
N ARG A 259 -5.60 -29.51 6.05
CA ARG A 259 -5.84 -29.55 7.51
C ARG A 259 -6.13 -28.16 8.07
N LEU A 260 -5.37 -27.14 7.68
CA LEU A 260 -5.59 -25.75 8.09
C LEU A 260 -6.96 -25.23 7.65
N ALA A 261 -7.35 -25.51 6.41
CA ALA A 261 -8.66 -25.15 5.88
C ALA A 261 -9.81 -25.80 6.68
N SER A 262 -9.69 -27.09 7.02
CA SER A 262 -10.66 -27.79 7.87
C SER A 262 -10.75 -27.21 9.28
N ILE A 263 -9.61 -26.82 9.87
CA ILE A 263 -9.56 -26.15 11.17
C ILE A 263 -10.29 -24.80 11.11
N ALA A 264 -10.07 -24.01 10.05
CA ALA A 264 -10.72 -22.71 9.85
C ALA A 264 -12.24 -22.83 9.72
N GLU A 265 -12.72 -23.78 8.91
CA GLU A 265 -14.15 -24.06 8.77
C GLU A 265 -14.78 -24.49 10.10
N LYS A 266 -14.12 -25.39 10.83
CA LYS A 266 -14.57 -25.85 12.15
C LYS A 266 -14.64 -24.70 13.15
N ALA A 267 -13.63 -23.82 13.18
CA ALA A 267 -13.62 -22.64 14.04
C ALA A 267 -14.79 -21.69 13.73
N ASN A 268 -15.03 -21.41 12.44
CA ASN A 268 -16.14 -20.58 12.00
C ASN A 268 -17.52 -21.19 12.33
N SER A 269 -17.64 -22.51 12.35
CA SER A 269 -18.89 -23.20 12.72
C SER A 269 -19.18 -23.23 14.23
N ARG A 270 -18.14 -23.23 15.07
CA ARG A 270 -18.26 -23.33 16.54
C ARG A 270 -18.29 -21.97 17.24
N THR A 271 -17.69 -20.96 16.62
CA THR A 271 -17.60 -19.61 17.16
C THR A 271 -18.30 -18.62 16.23
N GLU A 272 -17.85 -17.37 16.16
CA GLU A 272 -18.36 -16.39 15.21
C GLU A 272 -17.77 -16.68 13.82
N ASN A 273 -18.61 -16.77 12.79
CA ASN A 273 -18.14 -16.94 11.42
C ASN A 273 -17.59 -15.60 10.89
N ILE A 274 -16.28 -15.45 10.88
CA ILE A 274 -15.57 -14.29 10.33
C ILE A 274 -15.06 -14.53 8.89
N GLY A 275 -15.49 -15.62 8.27
CA GLY A 275 -15.11 -16.01 6.91
C GLY A 275 -13.63 -16.33 6.77
N ALA A 276 -13.04 -15.94 5.64
CA ALA A 276 -11.62 -16.17 5.33
C ALA A 276 -10.66 -15.45 6.28
N ARG A 277 -11.11 -14.43 7.02
CA ARG A 277 -10.26 -13.72 8.00
C ARG A 277 -9.68 -14.67 9.05
N ARG A 278 -10.39 -15.76 9.36
CA ARG A 278 -9.94 -16.83 10.26
C ARG A 278 -8.62 -17.46 9.85
N LEU A 279 -8.31 -17.48 8.55
CA LEU A 279 -7.05 -18.04 8.06
C LEU A 279 -5.83 -17.26 8.54
N HIS A 280 -5.95 -15.94 8.77
CA HIS A 280 -4.85 -15.13 9.29
C HIS A 280 -4.47 -15.53 10.72
N THR A 281 -5.45 -15.63 11.63
CA THR A 281 -5.19 -15.98 13.03
C THR A 281 -4.67 -17.41 13.16
N ILE A 282 -5.18 -18.32 12.34
CA ILE A 282 -4.68 -19.69 12.24
C ILE A 282 -3.24 -19.72 11.74
N MET A 283 -2.91 -19.02 10.66
CA MET A 283 -1.54 -19.00 10.12
C MET A 283 -0.53 -18.39 11.10
N GLU A 284 -0.92 -17.29 11.76
CA GLU A 284 -0.08 -16.65 12.78
C GLU A 284 0.21 -17.60 13.95
N ARG A 285 -0.84 -18.27 14.46
CA ARG A 285 -0.68 -19.23 15.56
C ARG A 285 0.11 -20.48 15.16
N LEU A 286 -0.03 -20.93 13.91
CA LEU A 286 0.72 -22.07 13.39
C LEU A 286 2.23 -21.79 13.38
N LEU A 287 2.61 -20.59 12.95
CA LEU A 287 3.99 -20.21 12.68
C LEU A 287 4.64 -19.38 13.79
N GLU A 288 3.95 -19.11 14.89
CA GLU A 288 4.42 -18.28 16.01
C GLU A 288 5.86 -18.61 16.44
N ASP A 289 6.13 -19.86 16.83
CA ASP A 289 7.48 -20.27 17.25
C ASP A 289 8.49 -20.22 16.09
N VAL A 290 8.09 -20.62 14.88
CA VAL A 290 8.98 -20.61 13.70
C VAL A 290 9.38 -19.19 13.36
N SER A 291 8.45 -18.24 13.49
CA SER A 291 8.66 -16.82 13.27
C SER A 291 9.54 -16.21 14.37
N PHE A 292 9.34 -16.63 15.63
CA PHE A 292 10.14 -16.17 16.76
C PHE A 292 11.59 -16.65 16.69
N ASP A 293 11.80 -17.94 16.37
CA ASP A 293 13.12 -18.56 16.30
C ASP A 293 13.80 -18.36 14.93
N ALA A 294 13.14 -17.74 13.95
CA ALA A 294 13.61 -17.59 12.57
C ALA A 294 15.07 -17.08 12.44
N PRO A 295 15.53 -16.07 13.21
CA PRO A 295 16.92 -15.58 13.12
C PRO A 295 17.96 -16.65 13.51
N GLU A 296 17.59 -17.58 14.38
CA GLU A 296 18.45 -18.69 14.82
C GLU A 296 18.37 -19.90 13.87
N MET A 297 17.38 -19.92 12.98
CA MET A 297 17.09 -21.02 12.05
C MET A 297 17.64 -20.78 10.64
N SER A 298 18.50 -19.78 10.43
CA SER A 298 19.02 -19.45 9.11
C SER A 298 19.71 -20.65 8.42
N GLY A 299 19.32 -20.94 7.18
CA GLY A 299 19.78 -22.09 6.40
C GLY A 299 19.04 -23.41 6.68
N GLN A 300 18.04 -23.39 7.57
CA GLN A 300 17.21 -24.57 7.86
C GLN A 300 15.96 -24.60 6.98
N ARG A 301 15.45 -25.82 6.78
CA ARG A 301 14.18 -26.08 6.12
C ARG A 301 13.16 -26.56 7.15
N VAL A 302 11.95 -25.97 7.11
CA VAL A 302 10.83 -26.30 7.98
C VAL A 302 9.70 -26.85 7.10
N ASP A 303 9.43 -28.15 7.23
CA ASP A 303 8.32 -28.80 6.55
C ASP A 303 7.06 -28.72 7.42
N ILE A 304 6.03 -28.04 6.92
CA ILE A 304 4.72 -27.95 7.55
C ILE A 304 3.88 -29.13 7.08
N THR A 305 3.85 -30.16 7.92
CA THR A 305 3.11 -31.41 7.73
C THR A 305 1.76 -31.38 8.45
N PRO A 306 0.82 -32.30 8.16
CA PRO A 306 -0.43 -32.42 8.91
C PRO A 306 -0.21 -32.61 10.42
N ASP A 307 0.82 -33.36 10.81
CA ASP A 307 1.16 -33.60 12.22
C ASP A 307 1.69 -32.33 12.91
N PHE A 308 2.46 -31.51 12.18
CA PHE A 308 2.89 -30.19 12.68
C PHE A 308 1.67 -29.30 12.98
N VAL A 309 0.70 -29.27 12.06
CA VAL A 309 -0.56 -28.54 12.25
C VAL A 309 -1.33 -29.09 13.45
N GLU A 310 -1.53 -30.41 13.53
CA GLU A 310 -2.28 -31.02 14.64
C GLU A 310 -1.63 -30.75 16.00
N GLY A 311 -0.29 -30.81 16.07
CA GLY A 311 0.46 -30.50 17.28
C GLY A 311 0.22 -29.07 17.79
N ARG A 312 0.08 -28.10 16.87
CA ARG A 312 -0.15 -26.68 17.18
C ARG A 312 -1.57 -26.38 17.64
N PHE A 313 -2.57 -27.06 17.07
CA PHE A 313 -3.99 -26.82 17.36
C PHE A 313 -4.62 -27.82 18.32
N LYS A 314 -3.83 -28.74 18.90
CA LYS A 314 -4.31 -29.71 19.89
C LYS A 314 -4.92 -29.01 21.09
N GLY A 315 -6.13 -29.41 21.47
CA GLY A 315 -6.84 -28.86 22.64
C GLY A 315 -7.50 -27.50 22.43
N ILE A 316 -7.24 -26.78 21.33
CA ILE A 316 -7.83 -25.45 21.10
C ILE A 316 -9.36 -25.51 20.98
N PHE A 317 -9.89 -26.61 20.44
CA PHE A 317 -11.34 -26.81 20.31
C PHE A 317 -11.99 -27.54 21.49
N GLU A 318 -11.24 -27.84 22.57
CA GLU A 318 -11.82 -28.43 23.78
C GLU A 318 -12.54 -27.39 24.65
N SER A 319 -12.18 -26.11 24.51
CA SER A 319 -12.85 -24.97 25.14
C SER A 319 -13.26 -23.94 24.10
N GLU A 320 -14.56 -23.64 24.01
CA GLU A 320 -15.05 -22.56 23.15
C GLU A 320 -14.50 -21.19 23.55
N ASP A 321 -14.23 -20.98 24.83
CA ASP A 321 -13.65 -19.74 25.32
C ASP A 321 -12.22 -19.58 24.80
N LEU A 322 -11.40 -20.64 24.90
CA LEU A 322 -10.03 -20.62 24.39
C LEU A 322 -10.00 -20.36 22.87
N ALA A 323 -10.91 -21.00 22.12
CA ALA A 323 -11.04 -20.78 20.69
C ALA A 323 -11.41 -19.32 20.35
N LYS A 324 -12.30 -18.67 21.12
CA LYS A 324 -12.68 -17.26 20.90
C LYS A 324 -11.56 -16.26 21.18
N PHE A 325 -10.65 -16.58 22.11
CA PHE A 325 -9.54 -15.68 22.48
C PHE A 325 -8.28 -15.90 21.64
N ILE A 326 -8.04 -17.12 21.15
CA ILE A 326 -6.82 -17.49 20.41
C ILE A 326 -7.03 -17.46 18.89
N LEU A 327 -8.20 -17.85 18.40
CA LEU A 327 -8.49 -17.98 16.97
C LEU A 327 -9.50 -16.95 16.51
#